data_AF-A0A7T5UU61-F1
#
_entry.id   AF-A0A7T5UU61-F1
#
_cell.length_a   1.000
_cell.length_b   1.000
_cell.length_c   1.000
_cell.angle_alpha   90.00
_cell.angle_beta   90.00
_cell.angle_gamma   90.00
#
_symmetry.space_group_name_H-M   'P 1'
#
loop_
_entity.id
_entity.type
_entity.pdbx_description
1 polymer ?
#
loop_
_entity_poly.entity_id
_entity_poly.type
_entity_poly.pdbx_seq_one_letter_code
_entity_poly.pdbx_strand_id
1 'polypeptide(L)'
;MIKSKAMILGLVGLMVTGAIFFATNRVYAQDTETHPDIVSAFAQKFGLPKDQVQSFFDEFRSQRKMHIMQNMQARFEDRLSRLVTEGKITSDQKSAILNEINSLKVKHNLDSLNTMSLTDRKKALQSFSLDLKSWAKSQGINVSLLRFGMWHHF
;
A
#
# COMPACT_ATOMS: atom_id res chain seq x y z
N MET A 1 42.67 17.99 -47.17
CA MET A 1 43.35 19.24 -46.76
C MET A 1 42.61 19.85 -45.59
N ILE A 2 43.36 20.11 -44.53
CA ILE A 2 42.94 20.50 -43.18
C ILE A 2 42.70 22.01 -43.13
N LYS A 3 41.66 22.48 -42.41
CA LYS A 3 41.73 23.75 -41.68
C LYS A 3 41.04 23.62 -40.32
N SER A 4 41.87 23.49 -39.29
CA SER A 4 41.57 23.61 -37.88
C SER A 4 41.60 25.08 -37.45
N LYS A 5 40.66 25.48 -36.58
CA LYS A 5 40.91 26.49 -35.56
C LYS A 5 40.21 26.06 -34.28
N ALA A 6 41.01 25.57 -33.34
CA ALA A 6 40.63 25.42 -31.95
C ALA A 6 40.76 26.78 -31.25
N MET A 7 39.82 27.12 -30.38
CA MET A 7 40.12 27.93 -29.20
C MET A 7 39.40 27.32 -28.01
N ILE A 8 40.21 27.03 -27.00
CA ILE A 8 39.95 26.31 -25.76
C ILE A 8 39.65 27.36 -24.67
N LEU A 9 38.77 27.02 -23.72
CA LEU A 9 38.85 27.25 -22.26
C LEU A 9 37.53 27.75 -21.65
N GLY A 10 36.97 26.93 -20.76
CA GLY A 10 35.84 27.30 -19.91
C GLY A 10 35.23 26.16 -19.09
N LEU A 11 36.07 25.43 -18.34
CA LEU A 11 35.76 24.72 -17.08
C LEU A 11 34.58 23.73 -16.99
N VAL A 12 34.99 22.46 -16.91
CA VAL A 12 34.46 21.33 -16.13
C VAL A 12 33.30 21.65 -15.16
N GLY A 13 32.16 21.03 -15.43
CA GLY A 13 31.10 20.73 -14.46
C GLY A 13 30.61 19.30 -14.69
N LEU A 14 31.29 18.35 -14.05
CA LEU A 14 30.92 16.93 -14.00
C LEU A 14 29.55 16.79 -13.32
N MET A 15 28.51 16.37 -14.03
CA MET A 15 27.43 15.61 -13.40
C MET A 15 26.84 14.58 -14.37
N VAL A 16 26.88 13.36 -13.89
CA VAL A 16 26.67 12.07 -14.57
C VAL A 16 25.31 11.98 -15.26
N THR A 17 25.34 11.52 -16.50
CA THR A 17 24.22 11.00 -17.27
C THR A 17 23.50 9.88 -16.50
N GLY A 18 22.21 10.09 -16.23
CA GLY A 18 21.36 9.08 -15.61
C GLY A 18 19.89 9.48 -15.55
N ALA A 19 19.35 10.12 -16.59
CA ALA A 19 17.92 10.38 -16.68
C ALA A 19 17.19 9.10 -17.11
N ILE A 20 16.86 8.24 -16.15
CA ILE A 20 15.84 7.20 -16.36
C ILE A 20 14.49 7.89 -16.28
N PHE A 21 13.91 8.22 -17.44
CA PHE A 21 12.50 8.59 -17.53
C PHE A 21 11.64 7.35 -17.27
N PHE A 22 11.23 7.13 -16.02
CA PHE A 22 10.06 6.29 -15.74
C PHE A 22 8.81 7.15 -15.96
N ALA A 23 8.31 7.14 -17.19
CA ALA A 23 6.98 7.65 -17.52
C ALA A 23 5.93 6.70 -16.92
N THR A 24 5.65 6.84 -15.62
CA THR A 24 4.50 6.17 -15.00
C THR A 24 3.25 6.97 -15.37
N ASN A 25 2.44 6.46 -16.30
CA ASN A 25 1.08 6.95 -16.50
C ASN A 25 0.29 6.67 -15.22
N ARG A 26 0.18 7.68 -14.35
CA ARG A 26 -0.70 7.62 -13.19
C ARG A 26 -2.13 7.83 -13.68
N VAL A 27 -2.89 6.74 -13.77
CA VAL A 27 -4.33 6.78 -13.99
C VAL A 27 -4.96 7.33 -12.72
N TYR A 28 -5.56 8.52 -12.80
CA TYR A 28 -6.38 9.08 -11.72
C TYR A 28 -7.75 8.40 -11.74
N ALA A 29 -8.26 8.06 -10.55
CA ALA A 29 -9.65 7.66 -10.38
C ALA A 29 -10.55 8.85 -10.72
N GLN A 30 -11.20 8.79 -11.88
CA GLN A 30 -12.22 9.73 -12.31
C GLN A 30 -13.56 9.20 -11.81
N ASP A 31 -13.93 9.52 -10.57
CA ASP A 31 -15.32 9.38 -10.12
C ASP A 31 -16.04 10.71 -10.32
N THR A 32 -17.15 10.62 -11.04
CA THR A 32 -18.14 11.66 -11.34
C THR A 32 -18.79 12.16 -10.06
N GLU A 33 -18.24 13.21 -9.44
CA GLU A 33 -18.98 14.27 -8.74
C GLU A 33 -18.02 15.43 -8.39
N THR A 34 -18.48 16.65 -8.63
CA THR A 34 -17.70 17.84 -8.98
C THR A 34 -16.99 18.51 -7.80
N HIS A 35 -15.97 17.85 -7.24
CA HIS A 35 -15.03 18.49 -6.31
C HIS A 35 -13.62 18.47 -6.92
N PRO A 36 -12.92 19.62 -6.98
CA PRO A 36 -11.51 19.62 -7.36
C PRO A 36 -10.76 18.72 -6.38
N ASP A 37 -10.00 17.77 -6.90
CA ASP A 37 -9.13 16.92 -6.08
C ASP A 37 -8.29 17.81 -5.15
N ILE A 38 -8.10 17.36 -3.90
CA ILE A 38 -7.48 18.11 -2.81
C ILE A 38 -6.14 18.72 -3.25
N VAL A 39 -5.38 18.01 -4.09
CA VAL A 39 -4.13 18.50 -4.68
C VAL A 39 -4.35 19.77 -5.51
N SER A 40 -5.38 19.80 -6.36
CA SER A 40 -5.68 20.95 -7.22
C SER A 40 -6.21 22.13 -6.39
N ALA A 41 -7.07 21.88 -5.41
CA ALA A 41 -7.58 22.92 -4.51
C ALA A 41 -6.46 23.55 -3.66
N PHE A 42 -5.54 22.72 -3.17
CA PHE A 42 -4.39 23.17 -2.38
C PHE A 42 -3.39 23.97 -3.23
N ALA A 43 -3.05 23.48 -4.42
CA ALA A 43 -2.18 24.18 -5.37
C ALA A 43 -2.73 25.57 -5.72
N GLN A 44 -4.03 25.67 -6.03
CA GLN A 44 -4.68 26.94 -6.37
C GLN A 44 -4.73 27.91 -5.18
N LYS A 45 -5.10 27.43 -3.99
CA LYS A 45 -5.27 28.30 -2.80
C LYS A 45 -3.96 28.95 -2.36
N PHE A 46 -2.84 28.24 -2.52
CA PHE A 46 -1.53 28.70 -2.05
C PHE A 46 -0.59 29.10 -3.19
N GLY A 47 -1.05 29.09 -4.44
CA GLY A 47 -0.23 29.46 -5.61
C GLY A 47 0.97 28.54 -5.84
N LEU A 48 0.83 27.24 -5.54
CA LEU A 48 1.92 26.26 -5.64
C LEU A 48 1.86 25.48 -6.97
N PRO A 49 3.01 25.01 -7.50
CA PRO A 49 3.03 24.12 -8.65
C PRO A 49 2.29 22.80 -8.35
N LYS A 50 1.32 22.43 -9.19
CA LYS A 50 0.44 21.27 -8.96
C LYS A 50 1.22 19.95 -8.90
N ASP A 51 2.26 19.81 -9.71
CA ASP A 51 3.17 18.68 -9.75
C ASP A 51 3.94 18.50 -8.43
N GLN A 52 4.42 19.59 -7.83
CA GLN A 52 5.10 19.54 -6.53
C GLN A 52 4.14 19.14 -5.41
N VAL A 53 2.93 19.71 -5.39
CA VAL A 53 1.90 19.35 -4.42
C VAL A 53 1.52 17.88 -4.59
N GLN A 54 1.33 17.41 -5.83
CA GLN A 54 1.05 16.00 -6.13
C GLN A 54 2.15 15.09 -5.58
N SER A 55 3.42 15.40 -5.89
CA SER A 55 4.58 14.63 -5.42
C SER A 55 4.60 14.52 -3.89
N PHE A 56 4.37 15.63 -3.18
CA PHE A 56 4.30 15.65 -1.72
C PHE A 56 3.18 14.75 -1.18
N PHE A 57 1.96 14.85 -1.74
CA PHE A 57 0.83 14.03 -1.27
C PHE A 57 1.05 12.54 -1.53
N ASP A 58 1.70 12.17 -2.62
CA ASP A 58 1.97 10.77 -2.93
C ASP A 58 3.05 10.18 -2.04
N GLU A 59 4.09 10.95 -1.75
CA GLU A 59 5.08 10.58 -0.75
C GLU A 59 4.43 10.42 0.63
N PHE A 60 3.63 11.39 1.06
CA PHE A 60 2.93 11.36 2.33
C PHE A 60 1.97 10.17 2.44
N ARG A 61 1.21 9.87 1.38
CA ARG A 61 0.33 8.68 1.31
C ARG A 61 1.15 7.40 1.44
N SER A 62 2.30 7.31 0.77
CA SER A 62 3.20 6.16 0.86
C SER A 62 3.71 5.97 2.29
N GLN A 63 4.25 7.01 2.91
CA GLN A 63 4.73 6.98 4.31
C GLN A 63 3.61 6.60 5.28
N ARG A 64 2.42 7.20 5.12
CA ARG A 64 1.24 6.89 5.94
C ARG A 64 0.78 5.45 5.75
N LYS A 65 0.78 4.92 4.52
CA LYS A 65 0.42 3.52 4.24
C LYS A 65 1.34 2.57 4.99
N MET A 66 2.66 2.79 4.94
CA MET A 66 3.63 2.00 5.69
C MET A 66 3.36 2.04 7.19
N HIS A 67 3.17 3.23 7.76
CA HIS A 67 2.89 3.37 9.20
C HIS A 67 1.58 2.69 9.62
N ILE A 68 0.51 2.80 8.81
CA ILE A 68 -0.76 2.11 9.07
C ILE A 68 -0.57 0.59 9.01
N MET A 69 0.13 0.07 8.00
CA MET A 69 0.36 -1.37 7.84
C MET A 69 1.13 -1.96 9.02
N GLN A 70 2.21 -1.29 9.43
CA GLN A 70 3.03 -1.71 10.57
C GLN A 70 2.20 -1.71 11.88
N ASN A 71 1.48 -0.63 12.15
CA ASN A 71 0.64 -0.54 13.35
C ASN A 71 -0.48 -1.58 13.35
N MET A 72 -1.06 -1.88 12.19
CA MET A 72 -2.11 -2.89 12.10
C MET A 72 -1.58 -4.30 12.36
N GLN A 73 -0.39 -4.62 11.85
CA GLN A 73 0.26 -5.91 12.08
C GLN A 73 0.61 -6.08 13.56
N ALA A 74 1.28 -5.09 14.17
CA ALA A 74 1.64 -5.11 15.59
C ALA A 74 0.41 -5.28 16.50
N ARG A 75 -0.65 -4.48 16.29
CA ARG A 75 -1.89 -4.60 17.06
C ARG A 75 -2.56 -5.97 16.93
N PHE A 76 -2.44 -6.59 15.77
CA PHE A 76 -2.98 -7.93 15.56
C PHE A 76 -2.16 -8.98 16.30
N GLU A 77 -0.84 -8.91 16.23
CA GLU A 77 0.06 -9.78 16.97
C GLU A 77 -0.09 -9.64 18.49
N ASP A 78 -0.23 -8.42 19.01
CA ASP A 78 -0.49 -8.15 20.42
C ASP A 78 -1.82 -8.76 20.86
N ARG A 79 -2.85 -8.65 20.01
CA ARG A 79 -4.15 -9.26 20.27
C ARG A 79 -4.05 -10.78 20.32
N LEU A 80 -3.34 -11.42 19.38
CA LEU A 80 -3.13 -12.87 19.43
C LEU A 80 -2.33 -13.27 20.68
N SER A 81 -1.32 -12.49 21.08
CA SER A 81 -0.55 -12.74 22.31
C SER A 81 -1.42 -12.69 23.56
N ARG A 82 -2.36 -11.75 23.63
CA ARG A 82 -3.37 -11.71 24.70
C ARG A 82 -4.28 -12.93 24.65
N LEU A 83 -4.74 -13.36 23.48
CA LEU A 83 -5.57 -14.56 23.34
C LEU A 83 -4.83 -15.85 23.77
N VAL A 84 -3.51 -15.92 23.56
CA VAL A 84 -2.66 -17.00 24.10
C VAL A 84 -2.61 -16.95 25.62
N THR A 85 -2.38 -15.75 26.19
CA THR A 85 -2.33 -15.55 27.64
C THR A 85 -3.67 -15.87 28.31
N GLU A 86 -4.78 -15.54 27.65
CA GLU A 86 -6.16 -15.87 28.08
C GLU A 86 -6.53 -17.34 27.87
N GLY A 87 -5.64 -18.16 27.29
CA GLY A 87 -5.90 -19.58 27.02
C GLY A 87 -6.94 -19.85 25.94
N LYS A 88 -7.33 -18.83 25.15
CA LYS A 88 -8.33 -18.97 24.07
C LYS A 88 -7.75 -19.59 22.81
N ILE A 89 -6.45 -19.47 22.61
CA ILE A 89 -5.67 -20.13 21.55
C ILE A 89 -4.32 -20.59 22.13
N THR A 90 -3.65 -21.53 21.47
CA THR A 90 -2.29 -21.95 21.82
C THR A 90 -1.23 -21.06 21.14
N SER A 91 0.03 -21.14 21.60
CA SER A 91 1.17 -20.49 20.93
C SER A 91 1.32 -20.98 19.48
N ASP A 92 1.12 -22.27 19.24
CA ASP A 92 1.20 -22.85 17.90
C ASP A 92 0.07 -22.33 17.00
N GLN A 93 -1.15 -22.20 17.54
CA GLN A 93 -2.27 -21.60 16.82
C GLN A 93 -2.00 -20.13 16.48
N LYS A 94 -1.37 -19.35 17.37
CA LYS A 94 -0.95 -17.96 17.06
C LYS A 94 -0.02 -17.95 15.84
N SER A 95 1.02 -18.78 15.84
CA SER A 95 1.97 -18.87 14.72
C SER A 95 1.28 -19.31 13.43
N ALA A 96 0.39 -20.30 13.50
CA ALA A 96 -0.38 -20.76 12.36
C ALA A 96 -1.29 -19.66 11.78
N ILE A 97 -1.96 -18.88 12.64
CA ILE A 97 -2.80 -17.74 12.23
C ILE A 97 -2.00 -16.69 11.46
N LEU A 98 -0.82 -16.30 11.98
CA LEU A 98 0.02 -15.29 11.34
C LEU A 98 0.50 -15.75 9.96
N ASN A 99 0.95 -17.01 9.88
CA ASN A 99 1.41 -17.59 8.62
C ASN A 99 0.28 -17.68 7.60
N GLU A 100 -0.89 -18.17 8.00
CA GLU A 100 -2.02 -18.31 7.09
C GLU A 100 -2.52 -16.96 6.58
N ILE A 101 -2.66 -15.96 7.45
CA ILE A 101 -3.10 -14.63 7.03
C ILE A 101 -2.12 -14.02 6.02
N ASN A 102 -0.82 -14.19 6.23
CA ASN A 102 0.19 -13.72 5.26
C ASN A 102 0.10 -14.47 3.93
N SER A 103 -0.07 -15.81 3.97
CA SER A 103 -0.28 -16.63 2.77
C SER A 103 -1.52 -16.20 1.99
N LEU A 104 -2.66 -16.01 2.68
CA LEU A 104 -3.91 -15.62 2.05
C LEU A 104 -3.88 -14.17 1.53
N LYS A 105 -3.17 -13.25 2.19
CA LYS A 105 -2.95 -11.89 1.67
C LYS A 105 -2.26 -11.92 0.30
N VAL A 106 -1.22 -12.75 0.17
CA VAL A 106 -0.50 -12.94 -1.09
C VAL A 106 -1.40 -13.63 -2.13
N LYS A 107 -2.07 -14.72 -1.76
CA LYS A 107 -2.98 -15.48 -2.64
C LYS A 107 -4.07 -14.60 -3.27
N HIS A 108 -4.66 -13.71 -2.47
CA HIS A 108 -5.76 -12.83 -2.91
C HIS A 108 -5.28 -11.43 -3.34
N ASN A 109 -3.96 -11.23 -3.47
CA ASN A 109 -3.33 -9.99 -3.91
C ASN A 109 -3.83 -8.74 -3.13
N LEU A 110 -3.92 -8.87 -1.80
CA LEU A 110 -4.50 -7.83 -0.96
C LEU A 110 -3.61 -6.57 -0.85
N ASP A 111 -2.35 -6.63 -1.27
CA ASP A 111 -1.46 -5.47 -1.31
C ASP A 111 -1.81 -4.50 -2.46
N SER A 112 -2.49 -5.01 -3.49
CA SER A 112 -2.87 -4.28 -4.71
C SER A 112 -4.33 -3.83 -4.74
N LEU A 113 -5.06 -3.89 -3.61
CA LEU A 113 -6.49 -3.53 -3.58
C LEU A 113 -6.75 -2.09 -4.05
N ASN A 114 -5.80 -1.18 -3.86
CA ASN A 114 -5.91 0.22 -4.27
C ASN A 114 -5.90 0.40 -5.79
N THR A 115 -5.36 -0.56 -6.55
CA THR A 115 -5.33 -0.53 -8.03
C THR A 115 -6.43 -1.38 -8.66
N MET A 116 -7.17 -2.16 -7.88
CA MET A 116 -8.29 -2.97 -8.35
C MET A 116 -9.56 -2.14 -8.54
N SER A 117 -10.42 -2.59 -9.47
CA SER A 117 -11.80 -2.10 -9.58
C SER A 117 -12.58 -2.39 -8.28
N LEU A 118 -13.68 -1.67 -8.04
CA LEU A 118 -14.51 -1.90 -6.84
C LEU A 118 -15.05 -3.33 -6.79
N THR A 119 -15.48 -3.87 -7.93
CA THR A 119 -16.00 -5.24 -8.06
C THR A 119 -14.91 -6.27 -7.74
N ASP A 120 -13.73 -6.11 -8.31
CA ASP A 120 -12.61 -7.04 -8.09
C ASP A 120 -12.10 -6.97 -6.64
N ARG A 121 -12.02 -5.75 -6.07
CA ARG A 121 -11.68 -5.53 -4.66
C ARG A 121 -12.65 -6.27 -3.75
N LYS A 122 -13.96 -6.14 -3.99
CA LYS A 122 -14.99 -6.84 -3.20
C LYS A 122 -14.82 -8.35 -3.33
N LYS A 123 -14.63 -8.86 -4.54
CA LYS A 123 -14.42 -10.29 -4.80
C LYS A 123 -13.19 -10.83 -4.08
N ALA A 124 -12.04 -10.14 -4.16
CA ALA A 124 -10.80 -10.53 -3.47
C ALA A 124 -10.99 -10.60 -1.95
N LEU A 125 -11.67 -9.61 -1.35
CA LEU A 125 -11.92 -9.58 0.09
C LEU A 125 -12.92 -10.66 0.54
N GLN A 126 -13.93 -10.95 -0.28
CA GLN A 126 -14.86 -12.05 -0.02
C GLN A 126 -14.16 -13.41 -0.11
N SER A 127 -13.34 -13.64 -1.14
CA SER A 127 -12.57 -14.88 -1.28
C SER A 127 -11.57 -15.07 -0.14
N PHE A 128 -10.85 -14.01 0.26
CA PHE A 128 -9.99 -14.02 1.44
C PHE A 128 -10.75 -14.39 2.71
N SER A 129 -11.93 -13.80 2.92
CA SER A 129 -12.78 -14.06 4.08
C SER A 129 -13.26 -15.52 4.14
N LEU A 130 -13.70 -16.07 3.01
CA LEU A 130 -14.17 -17.45 2.91
C LEU A 130 -13.04 -18.45 3.16
N ASP A 131 -11.87 -18.22 2.57
CA ASP A 131 -10.70 -19.08 2.76
C ASP A 131 -10.24 -19.06 4.22
N LEU A 132 -10.11 -17.88 4.82
CA LEU A 132 -9.69 -17.75 6.22
C LEU A 132 -10.70 -18.40 7.17
N LYS A 133 -12.00 -18.24 6.92
CA LYS A 133 -13.06 -18.89 7.71
C LYS A 133 -12.99 -20.40 7.61
N SER A 134 -12.74 -20.92 6.41
CA SER A 134 -12.66 -22.36 6.16
C SER A 134 -11.42 -22.96 6.83
N TRP A 135 -10.27 -22.31 6.69
CA TRP A 135 -9.04 -22.68 7.37
C TRP A 135 -9.19 -22.65 8.89
N ALA A 136 -9.75 -21.57 9.45
CA ALA A 136 -9.90 -21.44 10.90
C ALA A 136 -10.78 -22.56 11.48
N LYS A 137 -11.86 -22.91 10.79
CA LYS A 137 -12.72 -24.04 11.17
C LYS A 137 -11.97 -25.37 11.16
N SER A 138 -11.13 -25.62 10.15
CA SER A 138 -10.35 -26.87 10.08
C SER A 138 -9.31 -26.97 11.19
N GLN A 139 -8.82 -25.82 11.68
CA GLN A 139 -7.90 -25.72 12.82
C GLN A 139 -8.61 -25.67 14.18
N GLY A 140 -9.94 -25.76 14.23
CA GLY A 140 -10.71 -25.63 15.48
C GLY A 140 -10.65 -24.22 16.10
N ILE A 141 -10.28 -23.19 15.33
CA ILE A 141 -10.14 -21.82 15.77
C ILE A 141 -11.47 -21.08 15.59
N ASN A 142 -11.95 -20.42 16.65
CA ASN A 142 -13.13 -19.59 16.57
C ASN A 142 -12.86 -18.37 15.66
N VAL A 143 -13.56 -18.30 14.53
CA VAL A 143 -13.37 -17.26 13.49
C VAL A 143 -13.59 -15.84 14.02
N SER A 144 -14.43 -15.66 15.04
CA SER A 144 -14.61 -14.34 15.68
C SER A 144 -13.31 -13.81 16.30
N LEU A 145 -12.38 -14.72 16.65
CA LEU A 145 -11.06 -14.39 17.14
C LEU A 145 -10.11 -13.91 16.04
N LEU A 146 -10.46 -13.99 14.76
CA LEU A 146 -9.59 -13.59 13.64
C LEU A 146 -9.95 -12.22 13.05
N ARG A 147 -10.83 -11.45 13.71
CA ARG A 147 -11.27 -10.15 13.23
C ARG A 147 -10.08 -9.17 13.13
N PHE A 148 -9.60 -8.95 11.91
CA PHE A 148 -8.52 -8.02 11.55
C PHE A 148 -9.10 -6.68 11.09
N GLY A 149 -8.32 -5.59 11.09
CA GLY A 149 -8.77 -4.23 10.75
C GLY A 149 -9.49 -4.07 9.39
N MET A 150 -9.37 -5.06 8.51
CA MET A 150 -10.05 -5.14 7.20
C MET A 150 -11.48 -5.73 7.24
N TRP A 151 -11.92 -6.29 8.37
CA TRP A 151 -13.13 -7.12 8.47
C TRP A 151 -14.40 -6.38 8.96
N HIS A 152 -14.37 -5.07 9.19
CA HIS A 152 -15.54 -4.35 9.74
C HIS A 152 -16.65 -4.03 8.73
N HIS A 153 -16.49 -4.32 7.44
CA HIS A 153 -17.38 -3.82 6.38
C HIS A 153 -17.86 -4.87 5.35
N PHE A 154 -17.84 -6.16 5.69
CA PHE A 154 -18.34 -7.23 4.81
C PHE A 154 -19.27 -8.19 5.53
#